data_AF-A0A371CTJ5-F1
#
_entry.id   AF-A0A371CTJ5-F1
#
_cell.length_a   1.000
_cell.length_b   1.000
_cell.length_c   1.000
_cell.angle_alpha   90.00
_cell.angle_beta   90.00
_cell.angle_gamma   90.00
#
_symmetry.space_group_name_H-M   'P 1'
#
loop_
_entity.id
_entity.type
_entity.pdbx_description
1 polymer ?
#
loop_
_entity_poly.entity_id
_entity_poly.type
_entity_poly.pdbx_seq_one_letter_code
_entity_poly.pdbx_strand_id
1 'polypeptide(L)'
;MAHPDELATLTPEEVDKILISSERATRSMLPGLIYSEFPNLPRLRSRLLPIAGELEPKYYVFVLRDDATWQGMNAPLDLEIVEAVRRRLDVGDQEPHWYRIDLGAR
;
A
#
# COMPACT_ATOMS: atom_id res chain seq x y z
N MET A 1 -11.42 -6.20 -11.54
CA MET A 1 -10.17 -5.87 -12.25
C MET A 1 -10.29 -6.52 -13.62
N ALA A 2 -9.91 -5.82 -14.69
CA ALA A 2 -10.00 -6.38 -16.04
C ALA A 2 -9.11 -7.62 -16.14
N HIS A 3 -9.61 -8.67 -16.78
CA HIS A 3 -8.85 -9.91 -16.96
C HIS A 3 -7.71 -9.69 -17.97
N PRO A 4 -6.58 -10.43 -17.88
CA PRO A 4 -5.46 -10.29 -18.83
C PRO A 4 -5.90 -10.38 -20.29
N ASP A 5 -6.92 -11.20 -20.55
CA ASP A 5 -7.51 -11.41 -21.88
C ASP A 5 -8.29 -10.18 -22.39
N GLU A 6 -8.83 -9.34 -21.50
CA GLU A 6 -9.54 -8.11 -21.86
C GLU A 6 -8.56 -6.99 -22.21
N LEU A 7 -7.41 -6.92 -21.52
CA LEU A 7 -6.36 -5.93 -21.79
C LEU A 7 -5.69 -6.15 -23.15
N ALA A 8 -5.58 -7.41 -23.60
CA ALA A 8 -4.97 -7.75 -24.88
C ALA A 8 -5.74 -7.22 -26.11
N THR A 9 -7.01 -6.86 -25.94
CA THR A 9 -7.86 -6.30 -27.01
C THR A 9 -7.87 -4.77 -27.08
N LEU A 10 -7.20 -4.10 -26.15
CA LEU A 10 -7.22 -2.65 -26.01
C LEU A 10 -5.98 -2.00 -26.63
N THR A 11 -6.12 -0.73 -26.99
CA THR A 11 -4.97 0.10 -27.35
C THR A 11 -4.09 0.39 -26.13
N PRO A 12 -2.78 0.69 -26.31
CA PRO A 12 -1.90 1.03 -25.19
C PRO A 12 -2.45 2.17 -24.32
N GLU A 13 -3.05 3.19 -24.92
CA GLU A 13 -3.60 4.35 -24.23
C GLU A 13 -4.82 4.00 -23.35
N GLU A 14 -5.62 3.02 -23.76
CA GLU A 14 -6.75 2.52 -22.98
C GLU A 14 -6.28 1.63 -21.84
N VAL A 15 -5.26 0.79 -22.09
CA VAL A 15 -4.59 -0.01 -21.05
C VAL A 15 -4.02 0.92 -19.99
N ASP A 16 -3.29 1.98 -20.37
CA ASP A 16 -2.72 2.93 -19.42
C ASP A 16 -3.80 3.61 -18.57
N LYS A 17 -4.92 4.04 -19.17
CA LYS A 17 -6.04 4.63 -18.42
C LYS A 17 -6.64 3.65 -17.41
N ILE A 18 -6.79 2.39 -17.78
CA ILE A 18 -7.30 1.35 -16.88
C ILE A 18 -6.31 1.09 -15.75
N LEU A 19 -5.02 1.00 -16.05
CA LEU A 19 -3.97 0.80 -15.05
C LEU A 19 -3.92 1.96 -14.06
N ILE A 20 -3.88 3.21 -14.52
CA ILE A 20 -3.89 4.41 -13.68
C ILE A 20 -5.15 4.46 -12.79
N SER A 21 -6.31 4.14 -13.37
CA SER A 21 -7.57 4.10 -12.62
C SER A 21 -7.56 3.01 -11.54
N SER A 22 -7.10 1.81 -11.90
CA SER A 22 -7.00 0.66 -11.00
C SER A 22 -6.00 0.90 -9.87
N GLU A 23 -4.84 1.48 -10.19
CA GLU A 23 -3.83 1.87 -9.21
C GLU A 23 -4.41 2.89 -8.21
N ARG A 24 -5.05 3.95 -8.71
CA ARG A 24 -5.68 4.98 -7.87
C ARG A 24 -6.76 4.39 -6.97
N ALA A 25 -7.62 3.54 -7.51
CA ALA A 25 -8.67 2.85 -6.75
C ALA A 25 -8.07 1.95 -5.68
N THR A 26 -7.07 1.15 -6.03
CA THR A 26 -6.38 0.24 -5.11
C THR A 26 -5.71 1.01 -3.98
N ARG A 27 -4.99 2.09 -4.28
CA ARG A 27 -4.37 2.96 -3.27
C ARG A 27 -5.38 3.54 -2.28
N SER A 28 -6.58 3.90 -2.75
CA SER A 28 -7.64 4.45 -1.91
C SER A 28 -8.37 3.39 -1.08
N MET A 29 -8.60 2.19 -1.64
CA MET A 29 -9.46 1.17 -1.03
C MET A 29 -8.70 0.15 -0.20
N LEU A 30 -7.49 -0.24 -0.62
CA LEU A 30 -6.71 -1.32 0.01
C LEU A 30 -6.54 -1.12 1.52
N PRO A 31 -6.16 0.08 2.04
CA PRO A 31 -6.10 0.30 3.47
C PRO A 31 -7.44 0.08 4.19
N GLY A 32 -8.54 0.53 3.60
CA GLY A 32 -9.88 0.35 4.16
C GLY A 32 -10.26 -1.12 4.27
N LEU A 33 -9.93 -1.91 3.25
CA LEU A 33 -10.16 -3.36 3.24
C LEU A 33 -9.33 -4.06 4.33
N ILE A 34 -8.04 -3.75 4.43
CA ILE A 34 -7.15 -4.32 5.46
C ILE A 34 -7.65 -3.97 6.86
N TYR A 35 -8.05 -2.72 7.14
CA TYR A 35 -8.59 -2.36 8.46
C TYR A 35 -9.95 -2.95 8.77
N SER A 36 -10.76 -3.27 7.75
CA SER A 36 -12.02 -3.97 7.94
C SER A 36 -11.79 -5.43 8.34
N GLU A 37 -10.75 -6.06 7.79
CA GLU A 37 -10.39 -7.45 8.04
C GLU A 37 -9.60 -7.60 9.35
N PHE A 38 -8.74 -6.63 9.66
CA PHE A 38 -7.89 -6.60 10.86
C PHE A 38 -8.22 -5.37 11.72
N PRO A 39 -9.33 -5.37 12.47
CA PRO A 39 -9.78 -4.19 13.24
C PRO A 39 -8.84 -3.81 14.38
N ASN A 40 -8.00 -4.75 14.83
CA ASN A 40 -6.98 -4.53 15.86
C ASN A 40 -5.72 -3.85 15.31
N LEU A 41 -5.56 -3.76 13.98
CA LEU A 41 -4.44 -3.06 13.37
C LEU A 41 -4.59 -1.55 13.61
N PRO A 42 -3.55 -0.88 14.14
CA PRO A 42 -3.60 0.56 14.37
C PRO A 42 -3.90 1.36 13.10
N ARG A 43 -4.90 2.24 13.17
CA ARG A 43 -5.33 3.07 12.04
C ARG A 43 -4.43 4.30 11.93
N LEU A 44 -3.60 4.33 10.91
CA LEU A 44 -2.69 5.45 10.62
C LEU A 44 -3.27 6.37 9.54
N ARG A 45 -2.81 7.63 9.53
CA ARG A 45 -3.26 8.64 8.57
C ARG A 45 -2.63 8.42 7.19
N SER A 46 -1.36 8.04 7.15
CA SER A 46 -0.58 7.74 5.94
C SER A 46 -0.42 6.23 5.81
N ARG A 47 -1.17 5.61 4.90
CA ARG A 47 -1.48 4.16 4.96
C ARG A 47 -0.80 3.34 3.87
N LEU A 48 -0.67 3.92 2.70
CA LEU A 48 0.06 3.37 1.57
C LEU A 48 0.92 4.50 1.02
N LEU A 49 2.22 4.41 1.24
CA LEU A 49 3.16 5.45 0.85
C LEU A 49 3.87 5.05 -0.43
N PRO A 50 3.87 5.91 -1.46
CA PRO A 50 4.71 5.69 -2.62
C PRO A 50 6.18 5.84 -2.23
N ILE A 51 7.02 4.90 -2.66
CA ILE A 51 8.48 4.94 -2.52
C ILE A 51 9.10 4.99 -3.90
N ALA A 52 9.97 5.97 -4.09
CA ALA A 52 10.74 6.25 -5.31
C ALA A 52 9.90 6.58 -6.56
N GLY A 53 10.46 7.42 -7.44
CA GLY A 53 9.82 7.90 -8.66
C GLY A 53 9.35 9.35 -8.53
N GLU A 54 9.77 10.21 -9.46
CA GLU A 54 9.46 11.65 -9.43
C GLU A 54 8.02 11.96 -9.89
N LEU A 55 7.49 11.14 -10.80
CA LEU A 55 6.17 11.30 -11.41
C LEU A 55 5.25 10.11 -11.12
N GLU A 56 5.80 8.90 -11.04
CA GLU A 56 5.06 7.65 -10.77
C GLU A 56 5.77 6.80 -9.71
N PRO A 57 5.06 6.33 -8.67
CA PRO A 57 5.64 5.49 -7.63
C PRO A 57 6.17 4.17 -8.18
N LYS A 58 7.44 3.86 -7.95
CA LYS A 58 7.98 2.53 -8.29
C LYS A 58 7.51 1.46 -7.33
N TYR A 59 7.35 1.80 -6.06
CA TYR A 59 6.94 0.88 -5.02
C TYR A 59 5.93 1.54 -4.11
N TYR A 60 5.17 0.72 -3.39
CA TYR A 60 4.27 1.16 -2.35
C TYR A 60 4.58 0.43 -1.06
N VAL A 61 4.66 1.17 0.04
CA VAL A 61 4.82 0.61 1.39
C VAL A 61 3.49 0.72 2.11
N PHE A 62 2.97 -0.41 2.56
CA PHE A 62 1.84 -0.45 3.47
C PHE A 62 2.34 -0.14 4.88
N VAL A 63 1.87 0.96 5.48
CA VAL A 63 2.41 1.47 6.74
C VAL A 63 1.72 0.77 7.91
N LEU A 64 2.47 -0.05 8.63
CA LEU A 64 2.02 -0.73 9.85
C LEU A 64 2.30 0.14 11.11
N ARG A 65 3.34 0.96 11.05
CA ARG A 65 3.79 1.86 12.12
C ARG A 65 4.51 3.07 11.52
N ASP A 66 4.34 4.25 12.11
CA ASP A 66 5.09 5.47 11.77
C ASP A 66 5.66 6.12 13.03
N ASP A 67 6.73 6.89 12.89
CA ASP A 67 7.33 7.71 13.95
C ASP A 67 6.94 9.19 13.86
N ALA A 68 6.08 9.54 12.89
CA ALA A 68 5.62 10.91 12.66
C ALA A 68 4.65 11.40 13.76
N THR A 69 4.00 10.47 14.47
CA THR A 69 3.07 10.77 15.56
C THR A 69 3.36 9.92 16.79
N TRP A 70 3.07 10.45 17.99
CA TRP A 70 3.22 9.67 19.22
C TRP A 70 2.33 8.41 19.22
N GLN A 71 1.13 8.50 18.61
CA GLN A 71 0.21 7.39 18.45
C GLN A 71 0.78 6.31 17.52
N GLY A 72 1.32 6.70 16.35
CA GLY A 72 1.98 5.77 15.43
C GLY A 72 3.19 5.11 16.10
N MET A 73 4.00 5.91 16.80
CA MET A 73 5.22 5.41 17.44
C MET A 73 4.91 4.43 18.56
N ASN A 74 3.79 4.55 19.26
CA ASN A 74 3.43 3.67 20.38
C ASN A 74 2.30 2.69 20.05
N ALA A 75 1.94 2.58 18.78
CA ALA A 75 0.86 1.70 18.34
C ALA A 75 1.23 0.23 18.64
N PRO A 76 0.39 -0.53 19.36
CA PRO A 76 0.64 -1.93 19.60
C PRO A 76 0.58 -2.68 18.26
N LEU A 77 1.67 -3.36 17.91
CA LEU A 77 1.76 -4.14 16.69
C LEU A 77 2.13 -5.58 17.06
N ASP A 78 1.16 -6.47 16.92
CA ASP A 78 1.32 -7.90 17.15
C ASP A 78 1.93 -8.57 15.92
N LEU A 79 2.92 -9.43 16.11
CA LEU A 79 3.54 -10.23 15.07
C LEU A 79 2.50 -11.09 14.34
N GLU A 80 1.50 -11.62 15.04
CA GLU A 80 0.43 -12.42 14.41
C GLU A 80 -0.37 -11.59 13.40
N ILE A 81 -0.69 -10.34 13.76
CA ILE A 81 -1.38 -9.40 12.87
C ILE A 81 -0.50 -9.03 11.68
N VAL A 82 0.79 -8.78 11.89
CA VAL A 82 1.74 -8.47 10.81
C VAL A 82 1.81 -9.62 9.80
N GLU A 83 1.93 -10.86 10.27
CA GLU A 83 1.94 -12.05 9.42
C GLU A 83 0.60 -12.29 8.71
N ALA A 84 -0.52 -11.98 9.36
CA ALA A 84 -1.83 -12.05 8.72
C ALA A 84 -1.97 -11.01 7.60
N VAL A 85 -1.52 -9.77 7.82
CA VAL A 85 -1.50 -8.72 6.80
C VAL A 85 -0.57 -9.09 5.65
N ARG A 86 0.63 -9.62 5.93
CA ARG A 86 1.58 -10.08 4.90
C ARG A 86 0.94 -11.12 3.97
N ARG A 87 0.31 -12.15 4.55
CA ARG A 87 -0.41 -13.17 3.80
C ARG A 87 -1.57 -12.58 3.00
N ARG A 88 -2.31 -11.63 3.57
CA ARG A 88 -3.46 -11.01 2.91
C ARG A 88 -3.08 -10.11 1.72
N LEU A 89 -1.92 -9.46 1.82
CA LEU A 89 -1.35 -8.64 0.74
C LEU A 89 -0.58 -9.47 -0.30
N ASP A 90 -0.35 -10.77 -0.03
CA ASP A 90 0.37 -11.70 -0.90
C ASP A 90 1.77 -11.19 -1.32
N VAL A 91 2.50 -10.59 -0.38
CA VAL A 91 3.82 -9.99 -0.64
C VAL A 91 4.98 -11.00 -0.56
N GLY A 92 4.68 -12.30 -0.56
CA GLY A 92 5.67 -13.38 -0.42
C GLY A 92 6.44 -13.28 0.90
N ASP A 93 7.72 -13.64 0.88
CA ASP A 93 8.61 -13.67 2.07
C ASP A 93 9.16 -12.30 2.49
N GLN A 94 8.50 -11.21 2.06
CA GLN A 94 8.89 -9.86 2.47
C GLN A 94 8.69 -9.67 3.98
N GLU A 95 9.77 -9.30 4.66
CA GLU A 95 9.75 -8.93 6.06
C GLU A 95 9.45 -7.42 6.25
N PRO A 96 8.75 -7.03 7.32
CA PRO A 96 8.49 -5.62 7.62
C PRO A 96 9.79 -4.87 7.98
N HIS A 97 10.02 -3.73 7.34
CA HIS A 97 11.22 -2.91 7.54
C HIS A 97 10.83 -1.45 7.83
N TRP A 98 11.71 -0.73 8.53
CA TRP A 98 11.60 0.72 8.64
C TRP A 98 12.13 1.39 7.37
N TYR A 99 11.33 2.27 6.78
CA TYR A 99 11.69 3.05 5.62
C TYR A 99 11.76 4.52 5.99
N ARG A 100 12.88 5.17 5.66
CA ARG A 100 13.00 6.62 5.76
C ARG A 100 12.23 7.25 4.60
N ILE A 101 11.26 8.08 4.92
CA ILE A 101 10.50 8.84 3.92
C ILE A 101 11.14 10.21 3.79
N ASP A 102 11.98 10.37 2.77
CA ASP A 102 12.45 11.68 2.36
C ASP A 102 11.30 12.38 1.59
N LEU A 103 10.44 13.08 2.34
CA LEU A 103 9.52 14.06 1.75
C LEU A 103 10.37 15.20 1.21
N GLY A 104 10.93 15.02 0.00
CA GLY A 104 11.90 15.90 -0.65
C GLY A 104 12.01 17.27 -0.02
N ALA A 105 12.99 17.44 0.87
CA ALA A 105 13.47 18.77 1.22
C ALA A 105 14.04 19.36 -0.07
N ARG A 106 13.33 20.33 -0.65
CA ARG A 106 13.93 21.27 -1.58
C ARG A 106 14.92 22.14 -0.84
#